data_AF-A0A433EWI2-F1
#
_entry.id   AF-A0A433EWI2-F1
#
_cell.length_a   1.000
_cell.length_b   1.000
_cell.length_c   1.000
_cell.angle_alpha   90.00
_cell.angle_beta   90.00
_cell.angle_gamma   90.00
#
_symmetry.space_group_name_H-M   'P 1'
#
loop_
_entity.id
_entity.type
_entity.pdbx_description
1 polymer ?
#
loop_
_entity_poly.entity_id
_entity_poly.type
_entity_poly.pdbx_seq_one_letter_code
_entity_poly.pdbx_strand_id
1 'polypeptide(L)'
;MKAHTTSAISGATIKHLAGLFTAASILFSSAVFAQHDKTRQYEKFEILGQKTKPQLQREFNKAKFDFLDMYHELNEVAKFDVLCSYHRPIGSKIAKKTCEPRYVKTAREMYIQAMSTGTGIDLSRLPSDQMIKFLTKQTREESYEHVLALVMTNPELNKSFAKLELIHSRLNEDSE
;
A
#
# COMPACT_ATOMS: atom_id res chain seq x y z
N MET A 1 26.98 -69.67 2.45
CA MET A 1 25.62 -70.07 2.84
C MET A 1 24.68 -69.68 1.70
N LYS A 2 23.79 -70.61 1.32
CA LYS A 2 22.78 -70.65 0.24
C LYS A 2 22.23 -69.27 -0.20
N ALA A 3 22.29 -68.85 -1.47
CA ALA A 3 21.50 -69.29 -2.64
C ALA A 3 19.98 -69.25 -2.40
N HIS A 4 19.25 -68.38 -3.12
CA HIS A 4 18.24 -68.72 -4.15
C HIS A 4 17.42 -67.45 -4.52
N THR A 5 17.41 -66.89 -5.73
CA THR A 5 16.90 -67.36 -7.06
C THR A 5 15.41 -67.00 -7.28
N THR A 6 15.16 -66.20 -8.35
CA THR A 6 14.02 -66.25 -9.34
C THR A 6 12.59 -65.89 -8.90
N SER A 7 11.65 -65.50 -9.78
CA SER A 7 11.61 -65.18 -11.21
C SER A 7 10.30 -64.46 -11.53
N ALA A 8 10.28 -63.85 -12.71
CA ALA A 8 9.15 -63.23 -13.39
C ALA A 8 8.11 -64.23 -13.94
N ILE A 9 7.11 -63.64 -14.62
CA ILE A 9 6.23 -64.16 -15.69
C ILE A 9 4.86 -64.69 -15.22
N SER A 10 3.78 -64.00 -15.58
CA SER A 10 2.97 -64.39 -16.75
C SER A 10 1.66 -63.61 -16.79
N GLY A 11 1.34 -63.01 -17.94
CA GLY A 11 -0.03 -62.66 -18.27
C GLY A 11 -0.87 -63.91 -18.51
N ALA A 12 -2.16 -63.82 -18.24
CA ALA A 12 -3.17 -64.76 -18.73
C ALA A 12 -4.56 -64.09 -18.78
N THR A 13 -4.90 -63.67 -20.00
CA THR A 13 -6.21 -63.78 -20.67
C THR A 13 -7.52 -63.79 -19.85
N ILE A 14 -8.33 -62.77 -20.13
CA ILE A 14 -9.79 -62.66 -19.96
C ILE A 14 -10.50 -63.81 -20.68
N LYS A 15 -11.40 -64.54 -19.99
CA LYS A 15 -12.58 -65.19 -20.59
C LYS A 15 -13.79 -65.14 -19.66
N HIS A 16 -14.90 -64.71 -20.24
CA HIS A 16 -16.23 -64.51 -19.66
C HIS A 16 -16.82 -65.75 -18.99
N LEU A 17 -17.56 -65.54 -17.89
CA LEU A 17 -18.71 -66.37 -17.53
C LEU A 17 -19.89 -65.44 -17.20
N ALA A 18 -21.00 -65.64 -17.91
CA ALA A 18 -22.26 -64.94 -17.71
C ALA A 18 -23.05 -65.58 -16.56
N GLY A 19 -23.76 -64.78 -15.76
CA GLY A 19 -24.61 -65.27 -14.67
C GLY A 19 -25.32 -64.18 -13.88
N LEU A 20 -26.32 -63.57 -14.52
CA LEU A 20 -27.63 -63.09 -14.03
C LEU A 20 -27.83 -62.56 -12.57
N PHE A 21 -28.61 -61.46 -12.52
CA PHE A 21 -29.37 -60.88 -11.38
C PHE A 21 -28.64 -60.01 -10.35
N THR A 22 -28.69 -58.68 -10.54
CA THR A 22 -29.69 -57.82 -9.87
C THR A 22 -29.49 -56.37 -10.29
N ALA A 23 -30.60 -55.72 -10.66
CA ALA A 23 -30.64 -54.32 -10.99
C ALA A 23 -30.36 -53.47 -9.74
N ALA A 24 -29.30 -52.66 -9.78
CA ALA A 24 -29.13 -51.53 -8.89
C ALA A 24 -28.65 -50.34 -9.73
N SER A 25 -29.62 -49.63 -10.28
CA SER A 25 -29.44 -48.32 -10.90
C SER A 25 -28.95 -47.34 -9.84
N ILE A 26 -27.64 -47.09 -9.77
CA ILE A 26 -27.11 -45.90 -9.09
C ILE A 26 -26.53 -45.01 -10.17
N LEU A 27 -27.40 -44.14 -10.69
CA LEU A 27 -27.01 -42.93 -11.37
C LEU A 27 -26.19 -42.10 -10.37
N PHE A 28 -24.87 -42.20 -10.44
CA PHE A 28 -24.00 -41.18 -9.86
C PHE A 28 -24.11 -39.95 -10.74
N SER A 29 -25.17 -39.16 -10.53
CA SER A 29 -25.18 -37.77 -10.90
C SER A 29 -24.02 -37.12 -10.16
N SER A 30 -22.95 -36.80 -10.88
CA SER A 30 -21.90 -35.92 -10.42
C SER A 30 -22.49 -34.52 -10.25
N ALA A 31 -23.22 -34.31 -9.16
CA ALA A 31 -23.46 -32.99 -8.63
C ALA A 31 -22.12 -32.48 -8.10
N VAL A 32 -21.38 -31.81 -8.97
CA VAL A 32 -20.30 -30.92 -8.57
C VAL A 32 -20.95 -29.85 -7.71
N PHE A 33 -21.00 -30.08 -6.40
CA PHE A 33 -21.21 -29.00 -5.46
C PHE A 33 -20.00 -28.09 -5.59
N ALA A 34 -20.17 -26.99 -6.32
CA ALA A 34 -19.27 -25.86 -6.25
C ALA A 34 -19.18 -25.47 -4.77
N GLN A 35 -18.13 -25.91 -4.09
CA GLN A 35 -17.75 -25.34 -2.82
C GLN A 35 -17.40 -23.90 -3.13
N HIS A 36 -18.36 -23.01 -2.87
CA HIS A 36 -18.11 -21.59 -2.81
C HIS A 36 -17.20 -21.36 -1.60
N ASP A 37 -15.90 -21.51 -1.84
CA ASP A 37 -14.85 -21.14 -0.92
C ASP A 37 -14.99 -19.63 -0.62
N LYS A 38 -15.64 -19.33 0.51
CA LYS A 38 -15.83 -17.98 1.04
C LYS A 38 -14.54 -17.39 1.63
N THR A 39 -13.36 -17.92 1.30
CA THR A 39 -12.08 -17.41 1.80
C THR A 39 -11.09 -16.96 0.73
N ARG A 40 -11.48 -16.90 -0.55
CA ARG A 40 -10.78 -16.02 -1.49
C ARG A 40 -11.12 -14.58 -1.15
N GLN A 41 -10.23 -13.94 -0.40
CA GLN A 41 -10.07 -12.50 -0.40
C GLN A 41 -9.92 -12.06 -1.85
N TYR A 42 -11.03 -11.68 -2.50
CA TYR A 42 -10.99 -10.91 -3.72
C TYR A 42 -10.25 -9.63 -3.34
N GLU A 43 -8.96 -9.58 -3.66
CA GLU A 43 -8.16 -8.42 -3.39
C GLU A 43 -8.86 -7.20 -4.01
N LYS A 44 -8.94 -6.13 -3.24
CA LYS A 44 -9.72 -4.90 -3.46
C LYS A 44 -9.36 -4.12 -4.75
N PHE A 45 -8.69 -4.74 -5.70
CA PHE A 45 -8.25 -4.18 -6.98
C PHE A 45 -9.43 -3.85 -7.92
N GLU A 46 -10.57 -4.53 -7.78
CA GLU A 46 -11.73 -4.35 -8.68
C GLU A 46 -12.49 -3.00 -8.52
N ILE A 47 -12.12 -2.15 -7.55
CA ILE A 47 -12.85 -0.88 -7.27
C ILE A 47 -11.97 0.38 -7.42
N LEU A 48 -10.87 0.35 -8.18
CA LEU A 48 -10.16 1.59 -8.57
C LEU A 48 -10.53 2.04 -9.99
N GLY A 49 -10.70 1.10 -10.93
CA GLY A 49 -11.03 1.43 -12.32
C GLY A 49 -12.40 2.10 -12.52
N GLN A 50 -13.32 1.96 -11.56
CA GLN A 50 -14.66 2.56 -11.60
C GLN A 50 -14.79 3.85 -10.79
N LYS A 51 -13.72 4.31 -10.12
CA LYS A 51 -13.78 5.50 -9.27
C LYS A 51 -13.56 6.76 -10.09
N THR A 52 -14.39 7.76 -9.81
CA THR A 52 -14.20 9.12 -10.34
C THR A 52 -12.93 9.76 -9.76
N LYS A 53 -12.34 10.73 -10.47
CA LYS A 53 -11.17 11.48 -10.01
C LYS A 53 -11.31 12.06 -8.59
N PRO A 54 -12.43 12.68 -8.17
CA PRO A 54 -12.60 13.13 -6.79
C PRO A 54 -12.62 11.99 -5.76
N GLN A 55 -13.16 10.83 -6.11
CA GLN A 55 -13.12 9.65 -5.24
C GLN A 55 -11.70 9.10 -5.12
N LEU A 56 -10.96 9.01 -6.23
CA LEU A 56 -9.55 8.63 -6.23
C LEU A 56 -8.70 9.61 -5.41
N GLN A 57 -8.96 10.92 -5.48
CA GLN A 57 -8.24 11.92 -4.69
C GLN A 57 -8.47 11.74 -3.18
N ARG A 58 -9.69 11.35 -2.78
CA ARG A 58 -10.01 11.02 -1.38
C ARG A 58 -9.28 9.75 -0.93
N GLU A 59 -9.28 8.71 -1.76
CA GLU A 59 -8.55 7.47 -1.49
C GLU A 59 -7.04 7.70 -1.39
N PHE A 60 -6.48 8.51 -2.28
CA PHE A 60 -5.07 8.91 -2.25
C PHE A 60 -4.75 9.64 -0.96
N ASN A 61 -5.55 10.62 -0.57
CA ASN A 61 -5.33 11.34 0.69
C ASN A 61 -5.44 10.42 1.90
N LYS A 62 -6.38 9.48 1.90
CA LYS A 62 -6.48 8.47 2.96
C LYS A 62 -5.23 7.59 3.01
N ALA A 63 -4.85 6.98 1.88
CA ALA A 63 -3.67 6.13 1.79
C ALA A 63 -2.38 6.88 2.17
N LYS A 64 -2.29 8.17 1.82
CA LYS A 64 -1.16 9.03 2.18
C LYS A 64 -1.03 9.20 3.67
N PHE A 65 -2.14 9.49 4.35
CA PHE A 65 -2.10 9.63 5.81
C PHE A 65 -1.86 8.29 6.50
N ASP A 66 -2.45 7.20 6.01
CA ASP A 66 -2.18 5.86 6.53
C ASP A 66 -0.67 5.50 6.38
N PHE A 67 -0.04 5.82 5.25
CA PHE A 67 1.41 5.66 5.03
C PHE A 67 2.24 6.53 5.98
N LEU A 68 1.91 7.81 6.12
CA LEU A 68 2.66 8.72 6.99
C LEU A 68 2.55 8.33 8.47
N ASP A 69 1.39 7.83 8.90
CA ASP A 69 1.19 7.35 10.26
C ASP A 69 2.04 6.08 10.50
N MET A 70 2.09 5.12 9.56
CA MET A 70 3.02 3.95 9.64
C MET A 70 4.50 4.35 9.60
N TYR A 71 4.86 5.29 8.71
CA TYR A 71 6.22 5.81 8.64
C TYR A 71 6.63 6.45 9.97
N HIS A 72 5.75 7.20 10.62
CA HIS A 72 6.03 7.81 11.92
C HIS A 72 6.33 6.77 13.01
N GLU A 73 5.63 5.64 13.02
CA GLU A 73 5.87 4.55 13.97
C GLU A 73 7.22 3.85 13.76
N LEU A 74 7.69 3.80 12.52
CA LEU A 74 8.94 3.12 12.14
C LEU A 74 10.16 4.07 12.10
N ASN A 75 9.94 5.38 11.99
CA ASN A 75 11.00 6.35 11.85
C ASN A 75 11.65 6.66 13.20
N GLU A 76 12.93 6.29 13.35
CA GLU A 76 13.73 6.62 14.54
C GLU A 76 14.53 7.94 14.38
N VAL A 77 14.53 8.55 13.18
CA VAL A 77 15.32 9.75 12.89
C VAL A 77 14.46 11.00 12.98
N ALA A 78 14.50 11.67 14.13
CA ALA A 78 13.65 12.84 14.43
C ALA A 78 13.71 13.96 13.37
N LYS A 79 14.86 14.19 12.72
CA LYS A 79 15.03 15.20 11.66
C LYS A 79 14.07 14.96 10.47
N PHE A 80 13.73 13.69 10.20
CA PHE A 80 12.89 13.27 9.09
C PHE A 80 11.44 12.97 9.51
N ASP A 81 11.05 13.34 10.73
CA ASP A 81 9.65 13.25 11.13
C ASP A 81 8.75 14.05 10.19
N VAL A 82 7.57 13.51 9.89
CA VAL A 82 6.52 14.24 9.19
C VAL A 82 5.44 14.63 10.20
N LEU A 83 5.32 15.93 10.44
CA LEU A 83 4.43 16.49 11.44
C LEU A 83 3.06 16.75 10.82
N CYS A 84 2.07 15.96 11.23
CA CYS A 84 0.69 16.12 10.75
C CYS A 84 -0.19 16.81 11.81
N SER A 85 -0.99 17.78 11.39
CA SER A 85 -1.95 18.47 12.25
C SER A 85 -3.27 18.73 11.52
N TYR A 86 -4.37 18.76 12.29
CA TYR A 86 -5.66 19.21 11.79
C TYR A 86 -5.81 20.70 12.04
N HIS A 87 -6.04 21.48 10.99
CA HIS A 87 -6.36 22.89 11.09
C HIS A 87 -7.72 23.17 10.44
N ARG A 88 -8.40 24.20 10.93
CA ARG A 88 -9.66 24.69 10.35
C ARG A 88 -9.37 26.01 9.64
N PRO A 89 -9.46 26.08 8.31
CA PRO A 89 -9.35 27.35 7.60
C PRO A 89 -10.40 28.34 8.09
N ILE A 90 -10.05 29.63 8.14
CA ILE A 90 -10.96 30.69 8.56
C ILE A 90 -12.22 30.65 7.67
N GLY A 91 -13.40 30.70 8.28
CA GLY A 91 -14.69 30.63 7.59
C GLY A 91 -15.13 29.21 7.18
N SER A 92 -14.33 28.16 7.42
CA SER A 92 -14.71 26.78 7.13
C SER A 92 -15.09 26.01 8.40
N LYS A 93 -16.16 25.21 8.33
CA LYS A 93 -16.52 24.23 9.38
C LYS A 93 -15.80 22.89 9.21
N ILE A 94 -15.01 22.72 8.15
CA ILE A 94 -14.37 21.45 7.80
C ILE A 94 -12.88 21.54 8.18
N ALA A 95 -12.43 20.66 9.08
CA ALA A 95 -11.02 20.52 9.41
C ALA A 95 -10.26 19.81 8.28
N LYS A 96 -9.03 20.23 8.03
CA LYS A 96 -8.12 19.63 7.05
C LYS A 96 -6.86 19.12 7.77
N LYS A 97 -6.47 17.87 7.51
CA LYS A 97 -5.16 17.32 7.92
C LYS A 97 -4.10 17.82 6.94
N THR A 98 -3.08 18.49 7.45
CA THR A 98 -1.88 18.87 6.70
C THR A 98 -0.66 18.30 7.36
N CYS A 99 0.32 17.91 6.55
CA CYS A 99 1.56 17.33 7.02
C CYS A 99 2.72 18.12 6.42
N GLU A 100 3.73 18.41 7.24
CA GLU A 100 4.97 19.07 6.81
C GLU A 100 6.15 18.34 7.46
N PRO A 101 7.23 18.04 6.72
CA PRO A 101 8.43 17.48 7.33
C PRO A 101 9.02 18.43 8.38
N ARG A 102 9.53 17.89 9.49
CA ARG A 102 10.09 18.67 10.59
C ARG A 102 11.18 19.63 10.11
N TYR A 103 12.08 19.17 9.26
CA TYR A 103 13.17 20.01 8.73
C TYR A 103 12.65 21.22 7.92
N VAL A 104 11.52 21.10 7.22
CA VAL A 104 10.88 22.20 6.49
C VAL A 104 10.32 23.22 7.48
N LYS A 105 9.59 22.74 8.49
CA LYS A 105 9.04 23.58 9.56
C LYS A 105 10.14 24.34 10.30
N THR A 106 11.21 23.64 10.69
CA THR A 106 12.38 24.23 11.35
C THR A 106 13.08 25.27 10.48
N ALA A 107 13.29 24.99 9.19
CA ALA A 107 13.89 25.97 8.28
C ALA A 107 13.04 27.24 8.16
N ARG A 108 11.71 27.09 8.11
CA ARG A 108 10.78 28.22 8.08
C ARG A 108 10.86 29.05 9.36
N GLU A 109 10.84 28.40 10.52
CA GLU A 109 10.94 29.05 11.84
C GLU A 109 12.27 29.80 11.99
N MET A 110 13.39 29.16 11.64
CA MET A 110 14.72 29.78 11.69
C MET A 110 14.82 31.01 10.77
N TYR A 111 14.26 30.93 9.56
CA TYR A 111 14.26 32.07 8.64
C TYR A 111 13.44 33.24 9.19
N ILE A 112 12.23 32.97 9.70
CA ILE A 112 11.38 34.00 10.30
C ILE A 112 12.09 34.64 11.50
N GLN A 113 12.72 33.84 12.35
CA GLN A 113 13.47 34.34 13.51
C GLN A 113 14.65 35.22 13.08
N ALA A 114 15.42 34.81 12.07
CA ALA A 114 16.55 35.59 11.56
C ALA A 114 16.13 36.93 10.92
N MET A 115 14.95 36.97 10.30
CA MET A 115 14.42 38.18 9.66
C MET A 115 13.61 39.07 10.62
N SER A 116 13.24 38.56 11.80
CA SER A 116 12.56 39.32 12.85
C SER A 116 13.57 40.13 13.66
N THR A 117 14.08 41.20 13.05
CA THR A 117 15.10 42.08 13.64
C THR A 117 14.52 43.33 14.35
N GLY A 118 13.20 43.43 14.46
CA GLY A 118 12.51 44.59 15.06
C GLY A 118 11.21 44.23 15.79
N THR A 119 10.52 45.23 16.35
CA THR A 119 9.24 45.04 17.04
C THR A 119 8.10 44.85 16.05
N GLY A 120 7.56 43.62 15.98
CA GLY A 120 6.38 43.29 15.17
C GLY A 120 6.64 42.22 14.11
N ILE A 121 5.56 41.77 13.45
CA ILE A 121 5.62 40.80 12.36
C ILE A 121 5.58 41.57 11.04
N ASP A 122 6.69 41.55 10.28
CA ASP A 122 6.71 42.05 8.91
C ASP A 122 6.31 40.94 7.94
N LEU A 123 5.04 40.96 7.50
CA LEU A 123 4.48 39.99 6.57
C LEU A 123 5.19 39.97 5.21
N SER A 124 5.82 41.07 4.79
CA SER A 124 6.55 41.16 3.51
C SER A 124 7.86 40.36 3.52
N ARG A 125 8.37 40.03 4.72
CA ARG A 125 9.60 39.27 4.93
C ARG A 125 9.37 37.81 5.25
N LEU A 126 8.12 37.32 5.21
CA LEU A 126 7.85 35.91 5.42
C LEU A 126 8.41 35.06 4.26
N PRO A 127 9.00 33.89 4.55
CA PRO A 127 9.56 33.06 3.51
C PRO A 127 8.47 32.43 2.65
N SER A 128 8.66 32.45 1.34
CA SER A 128 7.84 31.68 0.40
C SER A 128 8.15 30.19 0.49
N ASP A 129 7.19 29.35 0.12
CA ASP A 129 7.39 27.89 0.09
C ASP A 129 8.48 27.47 -0.89
N GLN A 130 8.63 28.19 -2.01
CA GLN A 130 9.71 27.96 -2.97
C GLN A 130 11.08 28.24 -2.36
N MET A 131 11.21 29.32 -1.57
CA MET A 131 12.44 29.64 -0.88
C MET A 131 12.78 28.58 0.17
N ILE A 132 11.82 28.15 1.00
CA ILE A 132 12.06 27.07 1.96
C ILE A 132 12.44 25.76 1.26
N LYS A 133 11.79 25.43 0.14
CA LYS A 133 12.13 24.25 -0.67
C LYS A 133 13.56 24.33 -1.23
N PHE A 134 14.02 25.51 -1.63
CA PHE A 134 15.40 25.73 -2.07
C PHE A 134 16.37 25.54 -0.90
N LEU A 135 16.12 26.19 0.24
CA LEU A 135 16.96 26.10 1.44
C LEU A 135 17.07 24.67 2.00
N THR A 136 16.01 23.88 1.85
CA THR A 136 15.94 22.51 2.37
C THR A 136 16.23 21.44 1.31
N LYS A 137 16.73 21.83 0.12
CA LYS A 137 16.90 20.93 -1.03
C LYS A 137 17.67 19.66 -0.67
N GLN A 138 18.86 19.82 -0.08
CA GLN A 138 19.74 18.71 0.28
C GLN A 138 19.10 17.81 1.34
N THR A 139 18.56 18.39 2.42
CA THR A 139 17.90 17.61 3.48
C THR A 139 16.66 16.87 2.97
N ARG A 140 15.96 17.41 1.97
CA ARG A 140 14.86 16.71 1.32
C ARG A 140 15.35 15.50 0.52
N GLU A 141 16.48 15.60 -0.17
CA GLU A 141 17.09 14.46 -0.86
C GLU A 141 17.49 13.37 0.16
N GLU A 142 18.16 13.74 1.26
CA GLU A 142 18.46 12.82 2.37
C GLU A 142 17.20 12.15 2.95
N SER A 143 16.12 12.92 3.11
CA SER A 143 14.84 12.42 3.62
C SER A 143 14.21 11.40 2.67
N TYR A 144 14.38 11.56 1.35
CA TYR A 144 13.85 10.59 0.38
C TYR A 144 14.61 9.28 0.43
N GLU A 145 15.94 9.33 0.51
CA GLU A 145 16.76 8.12 0.67
C GLU A 145 16.41 7.37 1.97
N HIS A 146 16.19 8.11 3.06
CA HIS A 146 15.77 7.53 4.34
C HIS A 146 14.41 6.82 4.25
N VAL A 147 13.41 7.48 3.65
CA VAL A 147 12.08 6.88 3.44
C VAL A 147 12.18 5.65 2.54
N LEU A 148 12.97 5.72 1.46
CA LEU A 148 13.16 4.60 0.54
C LEU A 148 13.79 3.38 1.24
N ALA A 149 14.82 3.60 2.06
CA ALA A 149 15.46 2.55 2.85
C ALA A 149 14.44 1.87 3.80
N LEU A 150 13.59 2.64 4.47
CA LEU A 150 12.55 2.10 5.34
C LEU A 150 11.48 1.34 4.55
N VAL A 151 11.06 1.86 3.40
CA VAL A 151 10.10 1.19 2.50
C VAL A 151 10.66 -0.13 1.97
N MET A 152 11.96 -0.22 1.68
CA MET A 152 12.58 -1.46 1.19
C MET A 152 12.77 -2.52 2.28
N THR A 153 12.93 -2.10 3.53
CA THR A 153 13.23 -3.00 4.66
C THR A 153 11.99 -3.42 5.45
N ASN A 154 10.87 -2.69 5.34
CA ASN A 154 9.63 -2.96 6.08
C ASN A 154 8.50 -3.36 5.12
N PRO A 155 8.10 -4.66 5.06
CA PRO A 155 7.09 -5.15 4.11
C PRO A 155 5.73 -4.46 4.20
N GLU A 156 5.27 -4.13 5.41
CA GLU A 156 3.98 -3.44 5.59
C GLU A 156 4.02 -1.99 5.11
N LEU A 157 5.12 -1.28 5.37
CA LEU A 157 5.32 0.07 4.85
C LEU A 157 5.45 0.04 3.31
N ASN A 158 6.13 -0.96 2.76
CA ASN A 158 6.22 -1.21 1.32
C ASN A 158 4.83 -1.38 0.69
N LYS A 159 4.00 -2.23 1.28
CA LYS A 159 2.62 -2.46 0.82
C LYS A 159 1.78 -1.19 0.85
N SER A 160 1.92 -0.38 1.91
CA SER A 160 1.27 0.92 2.02
C SER A 160 1.73 1.90 0.93
N PHE A 161 3.03 1.91 0.63
CA PHE A 161 3.62 2.70 -0.46
C PHE A 161 3.15 2.23 -1.85
N ALA A 162 3.14 0.92 -2.12
CA ALA A 162 2.65 0.37 -3.40
C ALA A 162 1.18 0.74 -3.66
N LYS A 163 0.35 0.76 -2.62
CA LYS A 163 -1.04 1.23 -2.71
C LYS A 163 -1.13 2.71 -3.09
N LEU A 164 -0.24 3.54 -2.54
CA LEU A 164 -0.17 4.96 -2.88
C LEU A 164 0.18 5.17 -4.35
N GLU A 165 1.23 4.49 -4.83
CA GLU A 165 1.68 4.56 -6.24
C GLU A 165 0.59 4.11 -7.21
N LEU A 166 -0.11 3.01 -6.90
CA LEU A 166 -1.24 2.54 -7.70
C LEU A 166 -2.32 3.62 -7.83
N ILE A 167 -2.75 4.24 -6.72
CA ILE A 167 -3.79 5.28 -6.78
C ILE A 167 -3.27 6.54 -7.50
N HIS A 168 -1.99 6.90 -7.31
CA HIS A 168 -1.39 8.05 -7.96
C HIS A 168 -1.33 7.89 -9.48
N SER A 169 -0.91 6.73 -9.95
CA SER A 169 -0.92 6.39 -11.38
C SER A 169 -2.31 6.56 -11.98
N ARG A 170 -3.34 5.98 -11.34
CA ARG A 170 -4.75 6.11 -11.77
C ARG A 170 -5.27 7.55 -11.80
N LEU A 171 -4.80 8.42 -10.92
CA LEU A 171 -5.20 9.83 -10.90
C LEU A 171 -4.65 10.63 -12.10
N ASN A 172 -3.56 10.16 -12.71
CA ASN A 172 -2.84 10.84 -13.78
C ASN A 172 -3.12 10.24 -15.18
N GLU A 173 -3.69 9.04 -15.28
CA GLU A 173 -4.07 8.41 -16.57
C GLU A 173 -5.06 9.26 -17.39
N ASP A 174 -5.94 10.05 -16.77
CA ASP A 174 -6.93 10.90 -17.46
C ASP A 174 -6.42 12.32 -17.79
N SER A 175 -5.10 12.56 -17.70
CA SER A 175 -4.50 13.90 -17.92
C SER A 175 -3.71 14.06 -19.21
N GLU A 176 -3.73 13.04 -20.08
CA GLU A 176 -3.20 13.04 -21.46
C GLU A 176 -4.36 13.01 -22.47
#